data_AF-A0A7V0VZW2-F1
#
_entry.id   AF-A0A7V0VZW2-F1
#
_cell.length_a   1.000
_cell.length_b   1.000
_cell.length_c   1.000
_cell.angle_alpha   90.00
_cell.angle_beta   90.00
_cell.angle_gamma   90.00
#
_symmetry.space_group_name_H-M   'P 1'
#
loop_
_entity.id
_entity.type
_entity.pdbx_description
1 polymer ?
#
loop_
_entity_poly.entity_id
_entity_poly.type
_entity_poly.pdbx_seq_one_letter_code
_entity_poly.pdbx_strand_id
1 'polypeptide(L)'
;RKYPEIETGAWWLSPPRQNQYKRLYAYLDEINLSLPEAGIRMVLSNPVVSTILMGARSVEEVEQNVKSVNAGPLPKEILSELQKIADMVPFRPFEEPFGLPFGRKYFGPGIAR
;
A
#
# COMPACT_ATOMS: atom_id res chain seq x y z
N ARG A 1 0.49 -7.28 3.44
CA ARG A 1 0.02 -8.61 2.98
C ARG A 1 -0.13 -8.56 1.47
N LYS A 2 0.33 -9.59 0.74
CA LYS A 2 0.07 -9.74 -0.70
C LYS A 2 -1.23 -10.51 -0.90
N TYR A 3 -2.00 -10.15 -1.91
CA TYR A 3 -3.32 -10.70 -2.16
C TYR A 3 -3.35 -11.46 -3.48
N PRO A 4 -3.85 -12.70 -3.52
CA PRO A 4 -3.94 -13.50 -4.75
C PRO A 4 -4.65 -12.77 -5.90
N GLU A 5 -5.63 -11.93 -5.59
CA GLU A 5 -6.39 -11.12 -6.55
C GLU A 5 -5.52 -10.18 -7.39
N ILE A 6 -4.36 -9.78 -6.87
CA ILE A 6 -3.37 -9.00 -7.64
C ILE A 6 -2.72 -9.87 -8.71
N GLU A 7 -2.42 -11.14 -8.42
CA GLU A 7 -1.78 -12.04 -9.37
C GLU A 7 -2.77 -12.57 -10.40
N THR A 8 -3.90 -13.10 -9.94
CA THR A 8 -4.92 -13.72 -10.78
C THR A 8 -5.72 -12.72 -11.61
N GLY A 9 -5.82 -11.47 -11.14
CA GLY A 9 -6.70 -10.45 -11.71
C GLY A 9 -8.11 -10.53 -11.12
N ALA A 10 -8.49 -9.49 -10.39
CA ALA A 10 -9.85 -9.28 -9.94
C ALA A 10 -10.61 -8.47 -10.99
N TRP A 11 -11.84 -8.87 -11.33
CA TRP A 11 -12.67 -8.16 -12.31
C TRP A 11 -12.98 -6.71 -11.90
N TRP A 12 -12.98 -6.42 -10.59
CA TRP A 12 -13.21 -5.09 -10.00
C TRP A 12 -11.91 -4.28 -9.84
N LEU A 13 -10.76 -4.81 -10.25
CA LEU A 13 -9.46 -4.16 -10.17
C LEU A 13 -9.01 -3.80 -11.58
N SER A 14 -8.79 -2.52 -11.85
CA SER A 14 -8.37 -2.10 -13.18
C SER A 14 -6.97 -2.64 -13.51
N PRO A 15 -6.67 -2.95 -14.78
CA PRO A 15 -5.34 -3.40 -15.18
C PRO A 15 -4.20 -2.44 -14.78
N PRO A 16 -4.35 -1.10 -14.89
CA PRO A 16 -3.33 -0.17 -14.40
C PRO A 16 -3.07 -0.30 -12.89
N ARG A 17 -4.12 -0.39 -12.05
CA ARG A 17 -3.97 -0.57 -10.60
C ARG A 17 -3.35 -1.91 -10.25
N GLN A 18 -3.75 -2.98 -10.95
CA GLN A 18 -3.15 -4.30 -10.77
C GLN A 18 -1.64 -4.26 -11.04
N ASN A 19 -1.22 -3.66 -12.16
CA ASN A 19 0.20 -3.51 -12.51
C ASN A 19 0.97 -2.66 -11.50
N GLN A 20 0.34 -1.60 -10.98
CA GLN A 20 0.93 -0.79 -9.91
C GLN A 20 1.19 -1.61 -8.65
N TYR A 21 0.23 -2.43 -8.19
CA TYR A 21 0.44 -3.31 -7.04
C TYR A 21 1.53 -4.36 -7.29
N LYS A 22 1.56 -4.97 -8.49
CA LYS A 22 2.62 -5.91 -8.87
C LYS A 22 4.00 -5.25 -8.78
N ARG A 23 4.16 -4.05 -9.35
CA ARG A 23 5.41 -3.29 -9.30
C ARG A 23 5.78 -2.91 -7.86
N LEU A 24 4.82 -2.46 -7.06
CA LEU A 24 5.03 -2.15 -5.64
C LEU A 24 5.52 -3.36 -4.87
N TYR A 25 4.87 -4.52 -5.04
CA TYR A 25 5.25 -5.73 -4.32
C TYR A 25 6.62 -6.24 -4.72
N ALA A 26 6.91 -6.26 -6.03
CA ALA A 26 8.23 -6.65 -6.52
C ALA A 26 9.33 -5.72 -5.99
N TYR A 27 9.08 -4.40 -5.97
CA TYR A 27 10.05 -3.44 -5.45
C TYR A 27 10.32 -3.63 -3.96
N LEU A 28 9.27 -3.84 -3.17
CA LEU A 28 9.38 -4.07 -1.73
C LEU A 28 10.15 -5.36 -1.41
N ASP A 29 9.97 -6.41 -2.23
CA ASP A 29 10.77 -7.64 -2.11
C ASP A 29 12.25 -7.39 -2.42
N GLU A 30 12.54 -6.65 -3.49
CA GLU A 30 13.90 -6.30 -3.92
C GLU A 30 14.68 -5.57 -2.83
N ILE A 31 14.04 -4.64 -2.13
CA ILE A 31 14.65 -3.85 -1.05
C ILE A 31 14.43 -4.45 0.35
N ASN A 32 13.81 -5.64 0.42
CA ASN A 32 13.52 -6.36 1.66
C ASN A 32 12.76 -5.52 2.71
N LEU A 33 11.75 -4.75 2.27
CA LEU A 33 10.88 -3.98 3.16
C LEU A 33 9.48 -4.56 3.18
N SER A 34 8.91 -4.68 4.38
CA SER A 34 7.48 -4.98 4.49
C SER A 34 6.64 -3.75 4.09
N LEU A 35 5.44 -3.97 3.54
CA LEU A 35 4.52 -2.87 3.19
C LEU A 35 4.19 -1.94 4.39
N PRO A 36 3.91 -2.45 5.61
CA PRO A 36 3.68 -1.58 6.76
C PRO A 36 4.90 -0.74 7.13
N GLU A 37 6.10 -1.34 7.12
CA GLU A 37 7.34 -0.62 7.42
C GLU A 37 7.59 0.49 6.41
N ALA A 38 7.49 0.19 5.11
CA ALA A 38 7.67 1.17 4.05
C ALA A 38 6.67 2.33 4.19
N GLY A 39 5.39 2.03 4.50
CA GLY A 39 4.36 3.04 4.70
C GLY A 39 4.64 3.97 5.89
N ILE A 40 5.01 3.41 7.04
CA ILE A 40 5.34 4.20 8.24
C ILE A 40 6.56 5.09 7.97
N ARG A 41 7.64 4.53 7.42
CA ARG A 41 8.89 5.26 7.17
C ARG A 41 8.73 6.30 6.06
N MET A 42 7.88 6.07 5.07
CA MET A 42 7.53 7.06 4.05
C MET A 42 6.88 8.29 4.68
N VAL A 43 5.87 8.10 5.54
CA VAL A 43 5.21 9.23 6.23
C VAL A 43 6.19 9.96 7.15
N LEU A 44 7.02 9.22 7.88
CA LEU A 44 8.07 9.77 8.75
C LEU A 44 9.11 10.60 8.00
N SER A 45 9.28 10.36 6.68
CA SER A 45 10.24 11.10 5.86
C SER A 45 9.79 12.54 5.55
N ASN A 46 8.54 12.89 5.84
CA ASN A 46 8.05 14.25 5.66
C ASN A 46 8.27 15.08 6.94
N PRO A 47 9.15 16.11 6.91
CA PRO A 47 9.49 16.89 8.11
C PRO A 47 8.33 17.72 8.66
N VAL A 48 7.24 17.92 7.90
CA VAL A 48 6.04 18.63 8.40
C VAL A 48 5.09 17.73 9.19
N VAL A 49 5.30 16.42 9.20
CA VAL A 49 4.45 15.47 9.94
C VAL A 49 4.97 15.34 11.37
N SER A 50 4.16 15.74 12.35
CA SER A 50 4.51 15.66 13.77
C SER A 50 4.03 14.38 14.47
N THR A 51 3.04 13.68 13.92
CA THR A 51 2.43 12.51 14.55
C THR A 51 1.89 11.55 13.50
N ILE A 52 2.14 10.25 13.70
CA ILE A 52 1.66 9.17 12.84
C ILE A 52 0.66 8.34 13.66
N LEU A 53 -0.61 8.31 13.23
CA LEU A 53 -1.61 7.43 13.82
C LEU A 53 -1.49 6.04 13.19
N MET A 54 -1.10 5.06 14.00
CA MET A 54 -0.91 3.67 13.57
C MET A 54 -1.92 2.76 14.25
N GLY A 55 -2.56 1.90 13.45
CA GLY A 55 -3.39 0.82 13.96
C GLY A 55 -2.55 -0.43 14.23
N ALA A 56 -2.89 -1.15 15.29
CA ALA A 56 -2.38 -2.48 15.58
C ALA A 56 -3.49 -3.32 16.24
N ARG A 57 -3.51 -4.61 15.94
CA ARG A 57 -4.45 -5.59 16.49
C ARG A 57 -3.78 -6.56 17.46
N SER A 58 -2.46 -6.50 17.60
CA SER A 58 -1.68 -7.32 18.51
C SER A 58 -0.44 -6.57 19.02
N VAL A 59 0.21 -7.13 20.04
CA VAL A 59 1.45 -6.57 20.62
C VAL A 59 2.58 -6.63 19.59
N GLU A 60 2.67 -7.71 18.83
CA GLU A 60 3.69 -7.90 17.79
C GLU A 60 3.60 -6.84 16.69
N GLU A 61 2.37 -6.45 16.29
CA GLU A 61 2.16 -5.36 15.34
C GLU A 61 2.60 -4.00 15.92
N VAL A 62 2.36 -3.76 17.22
CA VAL A 62 2.87 -2.55 17.91
C VAL A 62 4.39 -2.51 17.88
N GLU A 63 5.04 -3.61 18.25
CA GLU A 63 6.50 -3.72 18.24
C GLU A 63 7.08 -3.53 16.83
N GLN A 64 6.45 -4.10 15.81
CA GLN A 64 6.86 -3.91 14.41
C GLN A 64 6.74 -2.44 13.98
N ASN A 65 5.67 -1.77 14.38
CA ASN A 65 5.48 -0.36 14.07
C ASN A 65 6.54 0.52 14.76
N VAL A 66 6.85 0.25 16.03
CA VAL A 66 7.92 0.93 16.77
C VAL A 66 9.28 0.70 16.13
N LYS A 67 9.61 -0.55 15.74
CA LYS A 67 10.84 -0.87 15.00
C LYS A 67 10.94 -0.07 13.70
N SER A 68 9.83 0.07 12.97
CA SER A 68 9.79 0.84 11.73
C SER A 68 10.11 2.32 11.96
N VAL A 69 9.59 2.93 13.03
CA VAL A 69 9.91 4.32 13.41
C VAL A 69 11.38 4.46 13.81
N ASN A 70 11.90 3.53 14.61
CA ASN A 70 13.30 3.54 15.06
C ASN A 70 14.30 3.34 13.91
N ALA A 71 13.90 2.68 12.82
CA ALA A 71 14.69 2.57 11.60
C ALA A 71 14.80 3.90 10.82
N GLY A 72 14.07 4.94 11.23
CA GLY A 72 14.15 6.28 10.68
C GLY A 72 13.49 6.43 9.30
N PRO A 73 13.60 7.62 8.69
CA PRO A 73 13.01 7.92 7.39
C PRO A 73 13.60 7.04 6.29
N LEU A 74 12.87 6.92 5.18
CA LEU A 74 13.36 6.25 3.98
C LEU A 74 14.42 7.12 3.28
N PRO A 75 15.44 6.50 2.66
CA PRO A 75 16.32 7.17 1.72
C PRO A 75 15.54 7.85 0.57
N LYS A 76 16.07 8.96 0.05
CA LYS A 76 15.42 9.75 -1.02
C LYS A 76 15.20 8.95 -2.29
N GLU A 77 16.12 8.03 -2.56
CA GLU A 77 16.11 7.14 -3.72
C GLU A 77 14.90 6.20 -3.66
N ILE A 78 14.63 5.64 -2.47
CA ILE A 78 13.46 4.78 -2.24
C ILE A 78 12.17 5.59 -2.38
N LEU A 79 12.12 6.79 -1.81
CA LEU A 79 10.96 7.69 -1.95
C LEU A 79 10.67 8.05 -3.41
N SER A 80 11.72 8.30 -4.20
CA SER A 80 11.61 8.60 -5.63
C SER A 80 11.04 7.41 -6.42
N GLU A 81 11.51 6.19 -6.14
CA GLU A 81 10.96 4.99 -6.76
C GLU A 81 9.51 4.74 -6.35
N LEU A 82 9.17 4.90 -5.06
CA LEU A 82 7.78 4.79 -4.60
C LEU A 82 6.88 5.83 -5.28
N GLN A 83 7.37 7.06 -5.51
CA GLN A 83 6.63 8.08 -6.25
C GLN A 83 6.38 7.66 -7.70
N LYS A 84 7.40 7.15 -8.42
CA LYS A 84 7.22 6.64 -9.79
C LYS A 84 6.17 5.54 -9.86
N ILE A 85 6.12 4.66 -8.86
CA ILE A 85 5.11 3.60 -8.76
C ILE A 85 3.73 4.22 -8.51
N ALA A 86 3.61 5.19 -7.60
CA ALA A 86 2.37 5.91 -7.35
C ALA A 86 1.84 6.60 -8.62
N ASP A 87 2.73 7.21 -9.41
CA ASP A 87 2.42 7.93 -10.64
C ASP A 87 1.93 7.01 -11.78
N MET A 88 2.07 5.68 -11.67
CA MET A 88 1.49 4.74 -12.63
C MET A 88 -0.04 4.82 -12.69
N VAL A 89 -0.68 5.23 -11.60
CA VAL A 89 -2.15 5.36 -11.48
C VAL A 89 -2.45 6.65 -10.71
N PRO A 90 -2.24 7.83 -11.34
CA PRO A 90 -2.25 9.12 -10.66
C PRO A 90 -3.67 9.61 -10.34
N PHE A 91 -4.67 8.98 -10.95
CA PHE A 91 -6.08 9.16 -10.65
C PHE A 91 -6.71 7.81 -10.33
N ARG A 92 -7.82 7.85 -9.59
CA ARG A 92 -8.58 6.65 -9.31
C ARG A 92 -9.26 6.14 -10.60
N PRO A 93 -9.02 4.88 -11.02
CA PRO A 93 -9.70 4.28 -12.16
C PRO A 93 -11.23 4.27 -11.98
N PHE A 94 -11.95 4.43 -13.10
CA PHE A 94 -13.41 4.41 -13.12
C PHE A 94 -13.94 3.05 -12.62
N GLU A 95 -15.06 3.08 -11.88
CA GLU A 95 -15.75 1.90 -11.30
C GLU A 95 -14.95 1.03 -10.32
N GLU A 96 -13.70 1.39 -9.97
CA GLU A 96 -13.00 0.70 -8.88
C GLU A 96 -13.71 0.93 -7.54
N PRO A 97 -13.92 -0.11 -6.71
CA PRO A 97 -14.52 0.01 -5.39
C PRO A 97 -13.77 0.99 -4.49
N PHE A 98 -14.49 1.67 -3.58
CA PHE A 98 -13.86 2.64 -2.66
C PHE A 98 -12.87 2.00 -1.69
N GLY A 99 -13.28 0.90 -1.07
CA GLY A 99 -12.35 -0.01 -0.43
C GLY A 99 -12.10 -1.18 -1.35
N LEU A 100 -10.84 -1.43 -1.70
CA LEU A 100 -10.50 -2.62 -2.47
C LEU A 100 -10.82 -3.87 -1.63
N PRO A 101 -11.73 -4.74 -2.09
CA PRO A 101 -12.28 -5.84 -1.28
C PRO A 101 -11.34 -7.05 -1.23
N PHE A 102 -10.04 -6.82 -1.08
CA PHE A 102 -9.04 -7.88 -0.97
C PHE A 102 -9.38 -8.86 0.15
N GLY A 103 -9.32 -10.16 -0.16
CA GLY A 103 -9.67 -11.25 0.76
C GLY A 103 -11.15 -11.33 1.10
N ARG A 104 -12.04 -10.63 0.36
CA ARG A 104 -13.49 -10.62 0.58
C ARG A 104 -14.23 -10.91 -0.72
N LYS A 105 -15.38 -11.57 -0.61
CA LYS A 105 -16.28 -11.72 -1.76
C LYS A 105 -16.91 -10.37 -2.09
N TYR A 106 -16.77 -9.91 -3.33
CA TYR A 106 -17.33 -8.65 -3.82
C TYR A 106 -18.36 -8.91 -4.92
N PHE A 107 -19.53 -8.29 -4.79
CA PHE A 107 -20.68 -8.49 -5.67
C PHE A 107 -20.98 -7.29 -6.58
N GLY A 108 -20.12 -6.28 -6.60
CA GLY A 108 -20.35 -5.02 -7.33
C GLY A 108 -20.93 -3.90 -6.45
N PRO A 109 -21.30 -2.76 -7.07
CA PRO A 109 -21.75 -1.55 -6.36
C PRO A 109 -23.13 -1.68 -5.70
N GLY A 110 -23.81 -2.83 -5.86
CA GLY A 110 -25.19 -3.02 -5.42
C GLY A 110 -26.20 -2.47 -6.41
N ILE A 111 -27.48 -2.54 -6.05
CA ILE A 111 -28.59 -2.04 -6.87
C ILE A 111 -28.70 -0.52 -6.67
N ALA A 112 -28.78 0.25 -7.75
CA ALA A 112 -29.13 1.67 -7.69
C ALA A 112 -30.56 1.79 -7.14
N ARG A 113 -30.72 2.46 -5.99
CA ARG A 113 -32.01 2.80 -5.39
C ARG A 113 -32.27 4.29 -5.51
#